data_AF-A0A2X3EQB3-F1
#
_entry.id   AF-A0A2X3EQB3-F1
#
_cell.length_a   1.000
_cell.length_b   1.000
_cell.length_c   1.000
_cell.angle_alpha   90.00
_cell.angle_beta   90.00
_cell.angle_gamma   90.00
#
_symmetry.space_group_name_H-M   'P 1'
#
loop_
_entity.id
_entity.type
_entity.pdbx_description
1 polymer ?
#
loop_
_entity_poly.entity_id
_entity_poly.type
_entity_poly.pdbx_seq_one_letter_code
_entity_poly.pdbx_strand_id
1 'polypeptide(L)'
;MRALEAAEKLRADNIGVAVLHVPTIKPLDEKAIIEQASKPGRLVVTAENHTAVGGLGEAVAALLMRKGVRCELDSVGCPTRSC
;
A
#
# COMPACT_ATOMS: atom_id res chain seq x y z
N MET A 1 -7.64 -2.92 10.16
CA MET A 1 -8.08 -2.77 8.75
C MET A 1 -8.53 -4.09 8.19
N ARG A 2 -9.49 -4.06 7.26
CA ARG A 2 -10.05 -5.25 6.61
C ARG A 2 -9.86 -5.16 5.09
N ALA A 3 -8.61 -5.29 4.63
CA ALA A 3 -8.25 -5.11 3.22
C ALA A 3 -8.90 -6.14 2.28
N LEU A 4 -9.08 -7.38 2.75
CA LEU A 4 -9.75 -8.43 1.98
C LEU A 4 -11.24 -8.12 1.77
N GLU A 5 -11.93 -7.57 2.77
CA GLU A 5 -13.33 -7.16 2.60
C GLU A 5 -13.48 -6.00 1.60
N ALA A 6 -12.53 -5.08 1.58
CA ALA A 6 -12.50 -4.02 0.57
C ALA A 6 -12.27 -4.59 -0.84
N ALA A 7 -11.35 -5.55 -0.99
CA ALA A 7 -11.13 -6.23 -2.26
C ALA A 7 -12.37 -6.98 -2.75
N GLU A 8 -13.10 -7.66 -1.86
CA GLU A 8 -14.36 -8.34 -2.19
C GLU A 8 -15.45 -7.38 -2.65
N LYS A 9 -15.58 -6.21 -2.01
CA LYS A 9 -16.53 -5.18 -2.44
C LYS A 9 -16.17 -4.61 -3.81
N LEU A 10 -14.90 -4.29 -4.03
CA LEU A 10 -14.41 -3.76 -5.31
C LEU A 10 -14.56 -4.77 -6.45
N ARG A 11 -14.48 -6.07 -6.15
CA ARG A 11 -14.76 -7.14 -7.13
C ARG A 11 -16.20 -7.08 -7.65
N ALA A 12 -17.17 -6.73 -6.80
CA ALA A 12 -18.57 -6.56 -7.24
C ALA A 12 -18.72 -5.39 -8.25
N ASP A 13 -17.86 -4.38 -8.15
CA ASP A 13 -17.79 -3.25 -9.08
C ASP A 13 -16.91 -3.54 -10.32
N ASN A 14 -16.53 -4.80 -10.55
CA ASN A 14 -15.61 -5.24 -11.61
C ASN A 14 -14.19 -4.64 -11.52
N ILE A 15 -13.75 -4.26 -10.32
CA ILE A 15 -12.40 -3.73 -10.08
C ILE A 15 -11.52 -4.88 -9.54
N GLY A 16 -10.49 -5.23 -10.31
CA GLY A 16 -9.51 -6.25 -9.91
C GLY A 16 -8.48 -5.71 -8.93
N VAL A 17 -8.45 -6.27 -7.71
CA VAL A 17 -7.54 -5.84 -6.63
C VAL A 17 -6.61 -6.98 -6.24
N ALA A 18 -5.32 -6.68 -6.04
CA ALA A 18 -4.40 -7.59 -5.37
C ALA A 18 -4.07 -7.06 -3.98
N VAL A 19 -4.13 -7.93 -2.98
CA VAL A 19 -3.81 -7.58 -1.59
C VAL A 19 -2.46 -8.18 -1.24
N LEU A 20 -1.46 -7.32 -1.03
CA LEU A 20 -0.15 -7.71 -0.52
C LEU A 20 -0.14 -7.51 0.99
N HIS A 21 0.06 -8.59 1.75
CA HIS A 21 0.15 -8.50 3.20
C HIS A 21 1.58 -8.13 3.62
N VAL A 22 1.73 -6.95 4.26
CA VAL A 22 3.01 -6.46 4.77
C VAL A 22 2.88 -6.28 6.30
N PRO A 23 3.22 -7.31 7.11
CA PRO A 23 2.93 -7.31 8.55
C PRO A 23 3.84 -6.38 9.36
N THR A 24 5.00 -5.99 8.81
CA THR A 24 6.02 -5.17 9.49
C THR A 24 6.57 -4.11 8.55
N ILE A 25 6.76 -2.88 9.05
CA ILE A 25 7.47 -1.81 8.31
C ILE A 25 8.96 -2.11 8.21
N LYS A 26 9.53 -2.77 9.23
CA LYS A 26 10.95 -3.13 9.29
C LYS A 26 11.12 -4.57 9.80
N PRO A 27 11.88 -5.42 9.09
CA PRO A 27 12.38 -5.22 7.73
C PRO A 27 11.22 -5.14 6.71
N LEU A 28 11.37 -4.30 5.68
CA LEU A 28 10.38 -4.17 4.60
C LEU A 28 10.67 -5.22 3.53
N ASP A 29 9.65 -5.91 3.03
CA ASP A 29 9.81 -6.81 1.88
C ASP A 29 9.88 -6.01 0.57
N GLU A 30 11.07 -5.47 0.31
CA GLU A 30 11.31 -4.63 -0.86
C GLU A 30 10.99 -5.35 -2.17
N LYS A 31 11.29 -6.65 -2.25
CA LYS A 31 11.16 -7.43 -3.48
C LYS A 31 9.71 -7.59 -3.88
N ALA A 32 8.86 -8.03 -2.95
CA ALA A 32 7.43 -8.22 -3.21
C ALA A 32 6.74 -6.90 -3.58
N ILE A 33 7.11 -5.81 -2.90
CA ILE A 33 6.53 -4.48 -3.15
C ILE A 33 6.92 -3.98 -4.56
N ILE A 34 8.20 -4.06 -4.92
CA ILE A 34 8.68 -3.63 -6.24
C ILE A 34 8.03 -4.46 -7.34
N GLU A 35 7.94 -5.78 -7.18
CA GLU A 35 7.32 -6.66 -8.18
C GLU A 35 5.85 -6.30 -8.44
N GLN A 36 5.09 -6.02 -7.38
CA GLN A 36 3.67 -5.65 -7.55
C GLN A 36 3.48 -4.22 -8.04
N ALA A 37 4.29 -3.27 -7.55
CA ALA A 37 4.19 -1.85 -7.90
C ALA A 37 4.71 -1.53 -9.31
N SER A 38 5.63 -2.35 -9.85
CA SER A 38 6.17 -2.15 -11.20
C SER A 38 5.24 -2.60 -12.31
N LYS A 39 4.11 -3.24 -11.99
CA LYS A 39 3.11 -3.66 -12.98
C LYS A 39 2.38 -2.43 -13.54
N PRO A 40 2.28 -2.27 -14.87
CA PRO A 40 1.71 -1.08 -15.48
C PRO A 40 0.21 -0.95 -15.21
N GLY A 41 -0.28 0.29 -15.15
CA GLY A 41 -1.72 0.61 -15.05
C GLY A 41 -2.35 0.28 -13.69
N ARG A 42 -1.55 0.24 -12.62
CA ARG A 42 -2.05 -0.06 -11.27
C ARG A 42 -1.87 1.14 -10.34
N LEU A 43 -2.93 1.46 -9.61
CA LEU A 43 -2.87 2.27 -8.40
C LEU A 43 -2.36 1.39 -7.25
N VAL A 44 -1.36 1.87 -6.52
CA VAL A 44 -0.87 1.26 -5.30
C VAL A 44 -1.48 2.01 -4.12
N VAL A 45 -2.14 1.29 -3.21
CA VAL A 45 -2.70 1.88 -1.98
C VAL A 45 -2.09 1.19 -0.78
N THR A 46 -1.42 1.95 0.08
CA THR A 46 -0.95 1.42 1.38
C THR A 46 -2.04 1.61 2.42
N ALA A 47 -2.35 0.57 3.17
CA ALA A 47 -3.42 0.58 4.15
C ALA A 47 -2.83 0.22 5.52
N GLU A 48 -2.81 1.18 6.46
CA GLU A 48 -2.21 1.02 7.78
C GLU A 48 -3.12 1.40 8.95
N ASN A 49 -2.98 0.71 10.08
CA ASN A 49 -3.80 0.96 11.27
C ASN A 49 -3.24 2.05 12.22
N HIS A 50 -1.98 2.44 12.04
CA HIS A 50 -1.29 3.39 12.92
C HIS A 50 -1.24 4.78 12.28
N THR A 51 -0.44 5.68 12.85
CA THR A 51 -0.26 7.05 12.32
C THR A 51 0.17 7.02 10.84
N ALA A 52 -0.46 7.88 10.02
CA ALA A 52 -0.04 8.10 8.65
C ALA A 52 1.39 8.67 8.55
N VAL A 53 1.85 9.40 9.58
CA VAL A 53 3.19 9.98 9.64
C VAL A 53 4.19 8.94 10.13
N GLY A 54 5.28 8.73 9.37
CA GLY A 54 6.32 7.76 9.68
C GLY A 54 5.91 6.29 9.50
N GLY A 55 4.78 6.06 8.83
CA GLY A 55 4.18 4.75 8.65
C GLY A 55 4.68 3.96 7.44
N LEU A 56 3.91 2.93 7.10
CA LEU A 56 4.11 2.07 5.94
C LEU A 56 4.04 2.86 4.63
N GLY A 57 3.13 3.83 4.53
CA GLY A 57 2.97 4.66 3.31
C GLY A 57 4.26 5.37 2.93
N GLU A 58 4.89 6.05 3.89
CA GLU A 58 6.17 6.74 3.68
C GLU A 58 7.31 5.76 3.36
N ALA A 59 7.36 4.60 4.05
CA ALA A 59 8.38 3.59 3.81
C ALA A 59 8.31 3.03 2.38
N VAL A 60 7.10 2.75 1.89
CA VAL A 60 6.84 2.29 0.52
C VAL A 60 7.17 3.38 -0.49
N ALA A 61 6.73 4.62 -0.26
CA ALA A 61 7.03 5.76 -1.14
C ALA A 61 8.55 5.96 -1.29
N ALA A 62 9.29 5.96 -0.17
CA ALA A 62 10.73 6.11 -0.17
C ALA A 62 11.43 4.96 -0.92
N LEU A 63 10.96 3.72 -0.74
CA LEU A 63 11.49 2.57 -1.45
C LEU A 63 11.31 2.71 -2.97
N LEU A 64 10.09 3.00 -3.42
CA LEU A 64 9.75 3.10 -4.84
C LEU A 64 10.57 4.20 -5.53
N MET A 65 10.68 5.37 -4.89
CA MET A 65 11.51 6.47 -5.40
C MET A 65 12.99 6.11 -5.48
N ARG A 66 13.55 5.46 -4.44
CA ARG A 66 14.96 5.03 -4.44
C ARG A 66 15.29 3.99 -5.51
N LYS A 67 14.31 3.17 -5.89
CA LYS A 67 14.46 2.11 -6.90
C LYS A 67 14.03 2.55 -8.30
N GLY A 68 13.54 3.78 -8.46
CA GLY A 68 13.10 4.33 -9.74
C GLY A 68 11.78 3.74 -10.25
N VAL A 69 10.97 3.14 -9.39
CA VAL A 69 9.65 2.61 -9.74
C VAL A 69 8.64 3.75 -9.70
N ARG A 70 8.00 4.02 -10.84
CA ARG A 70 6.96 5.05 -10.95
C ARG A 70 5.59 4.39 -10.99
N CYS A 71 4.78 4.67 -9.98
CA CYS A 71 3.38 4.30 -9.94
C CYS A 71 2.58 5.40 -9.25
N GLU A 72 1.27 5.40 -9.47
CA GLU A 72 0.37 6.18 -8.63
C GLU A 72 0.29 5.52 -7.26
N LEU A 73 0.51 6.29 -6.20
CA LEU A 73 0.54 5.82 -4.82
C LEU A 73 -0.40 6.68 -3.99
N ASP A 74 -1.27 6.03 -3.22
CA ASP A 74 -2.10 6.65 -2.19
C ASP A 74 -1.93 5.92 -0.85
N SER A 75 -2.22 6.61 0.26
CA SER A 75 -2.09 6.06 1.60
C SER A 75 -3.35 6.28 2.43
N VAL A 76 -3.87 5.19 2.99
CA VAL A 76 -4.96 5.20 3.96
C VAL A 76 -4.36 4.82 5.30
N GLY A 77 -4.39 5.77 6.24
CA GLY A 77 -3.86 5.60 7.61
C GLY A 77 -4.78 6.25 8.65
N CYS A 78 -4.49 6.03 9.93
CA CYS A 78 -5.23 6.70 11.00
C CYS A 78 -4.88 8.21 11.00
N PRO A 79 -5.87 9.12 10.98
CA PRO A 79 -5.59 10.55 11.04
C PRO A 79 -4.93 10.92 12.37
N THR A 80 -3.88 11.74 12.30
CA THR A 80 -2.98 12.11 13.41
C THR A 80 -3.70 12.76 14.61
N ARG A 81 -4.96 13.19 14.47
CA ARG A 81 -5.74 13.83 15.52
C ARG A 81 -6.66 12.89 16.33
N SER A 82 -6.69 11.59 16.03
CA SER A 82 -7.67 10.66 16.64
C SER A 82 -7.09 9.31 17.10
N CYS A 83 -5.80 9.23 17.36
CA CYS A 83 -5.16 8.03 17.93
C CYS A 83 -4.49 8.34 19.27
#